data_AF-A0A498NYF8-F1
#
_entry.id   AF-A0A498NYF8-F1
#
_cell.length_a   1.000
_cell.length_b   1.000
_cell.length_c   1.000
_cell.angle_alpha   90.00
_cell.angle_beta   90.00
_cell.angle_gamma   90.00
#
_symmetry.space_group_name_H-M   'P 1'
#
loop_
_entity.id
_entity.type
_entity.pdbx_description
1 polymer ?
#
loop_
_entity_poly.entity_id
_entity_poly.type
_entity_poly.pdbx_seq_one_letter_code
_entity_poly.pdbx_strand_id
1 'polypeptide(L)'
;MYEYDSNEGPAAAVSSVKSVFSRKAVVRMQLLKEVVGGDSYRINNKYDDDHTPLPVSEIIQRAQLLIGQEVSYDLLGSNCEHFVTLLRYGEGVSEQV
;
A
#
# COMPACT_ATOMS: atom_id res chain seq x y z
N MET A 1 46.91 32.38 33.06
CA MET A 1 45.75 33.10 33.61
C MET A 1 45.28 34.09 32.55
N TYR A 2 44.37 33.62 31.70
CA TYR A 2 43.11 34.26 31.27
C TYR A 2 42.37 33.18 30.48
N GLU A 3 41.32 32.63 31.09
CA GLU A 3 40.39 31.70 30.47
C GLU A 3 39.51 32.44 29.46
N TYR A 4 39.27 31.81 28.31
CA TYR A 4 38.11 32.11 27.47
C TYR A 4 37.40 30.79 27.19
N ASP A 5 36.49 30.46 28.08
CA ASP A 5 35.43 29.46 27.88
C ASP A 5 34.44 30.06 26.86
N SER A 6 34.40 29.50 25.66
CA SER A 6 33.48 29.91 24.61
C SER A 6 32.19 29.10 24.71
N ASN A 7 31.28 29.64 25.52
CA ASN A 7 29.82 29.63 25.44
C ASN A 7 29.17 28.69 24.39
N GLU A 8 28.42 27.74 24.94
CA GLU A 8 27.22 27.07 24.42
C GLU A 8 26.67 27.54 23.06
N GLY A 9 26.55 26.58 22.15
CA GLY A 9 25.51 26.55 21.12
C GLY A 9 24.86 25.16 21.13
N PRO A 10 23.57 25.04 21.52
CA PRO A 10 22.93 23.75 21.64
C PRO A 10 22.43 23.22 20.29
N ALA A 11 22.13 21.93 20.32
CA ALA A 11 21.43 21.15 19.32
C ALA A 11 22.23 20.85 18.05
N ALA A 12 22.96 19.72 18.13
CA ALA A 12 22.94 18.77 17.03
C ALA A 12 21.52 18.77 16.45
N ALA A 13 21.38 19.20 15.19
CA ALA A 13 20.15 18.98 14.46
C ALA A 13 19.98 17.46 14.36
N VAL A 14 19.30 16.89 15.35
CA VAL A 14 18.64 15.60 15.22
C VAL A 14 17.63 15.83 14.12
N SER A 15 18.09 15.60 12.88
CA SER A 15 17.23 15.44 11.72
C SER A 15 16.15 14.47 12.18
N SER A 16 14.92 14.98 12.28
CA SER A 16 13.78 14.17 12.64
C SER A 16 13.73 13.08 11.58
N VAL A 17 14.20 11.89 11.94
CA VAL A 17 13.81 10.69 11.23
C VAL A 17 12.31 10.66 11.43
N LYS A 18 11.57 11.15 10.44
CA LYS A 18 10.15 10.85 10.36
C LYS A 18 10.12 9.34 10.34
N SER A 19 9.77 8.74 11.47
CA SER A 19 9.44 7.33 11.55
C SER A 19 8.31 7.14 10.55
N VAL A 20 8.65 6.71 9.34
CA VAL A 20 7.68 6.14 8.42
C VAL A 20 7.29 4.85 9.11
N PHE A 21 6.26 4.92 9.96
CA PHE A 21 5.61 3.73 10.43
C PHE A 21 5.13 3.03 9.17
N SER A 22 5.86 2.00 8.74
CA SER A 22 5.39 1.09 7.72
C SER A 22 4.09 0.54 8.28
N ARG A 23 2.97 0.98 7.70
CA ARG A 23 1.69 0.38 8.05
C ARG A 23 1.79 -1.05 7.52
N LYS A 24 1.19 -2.01 8.21
CA LYS A 24 1.05 -3.36 7.68
C LYS A 24 -0.43 -3.59 7.40
N ALA A 25 -0.74 -4.26 6.30
CA ALA A 25 -2.09 -4.70 6.01
C ALA A 25 -2.11 -6.21 5.86
N VAL A 26 -3.27 -6.80 6.18
CA VAL A 26 -3.49 -8.24 6.00
C VAL A 26 -4.51 -8.41 4.89
N VAL A 27 -4.21 -9.27 3.92
CA VAL A 27 -5.17 -9.64 2.87
C VAL A 27 -6.28 -10.49 3.50
N ARG A 28 -7.55 -10.11 3.30
CA ARG A 28 -8.72 -10.80 3.85
C ARG A 28 -9.72 -11.16 2.77
N MET A 29 -10.42 -12.26 2.99
CA MET A 29 -11.61 -12.64 2.21
C MET A 29 -12.84 -12.41 3.09
N GLN A 30 -13.77 -11.59 2.61
CA GLN A 30 -14.99 -11.20 3.32
C GLN A 30 -16.16 -11.09 2.33
N LEU A 31 -17.39 -11.09 2.85
CA LEU A 31 -18.56 -10.84 2.02
C LEU A 31 -18.54 -9.38 1.56
N LEU A 32 -18.85 -9.13 0.28
CA LEU A 32 -18.87 -7.76 -0.27
C LEU A 32 -19.78 -6.84 0.54
N LYS A 33 -20.95 -7.32 0.99
CA LYS A 33 -21.88 -6.55 1.85
C LYS A 33 -21.26 -6.09 3.18
N GLU A 34 -20.30 -6.85 3.72
CA GLU A 34 -19.62 -6.50 4.97
C GLU A 34 -18.52 -5.47 4.73
N VAL A 35 -17.85 -5.54 3.56
CA VAL A 35 -16.81 -4.58 3.16
C VAL A 35 -17.41 -3.25 2.76
N VAL A 36 -18.50 -3.27 2.00
CA VAL A 36 -19.18 -2.06 1.49
C VAL A 36 -20.02 -1.38 2.56
N GLY A 37 -20.66 -2.15 3.45
CA GLY A 37 -21.58 -1.60 4.44
C GLY A 37 -22.77 -0.87 3.78
N GLY A 38 -22.91 0.42 4.07
CA GLY A 38 -23.97 1.28 3.54
C GLY A 38 -23.60 2.07 2.28
N ASP A 39 -22.36 1.95 1.81
CA ASP A 39 -21.87 2.76 0.69
C ASP A 39 -22.25 2.18 -0.68
N SER A 40 -22.12 2.99 -1.73
CA SER A 40 -22.25 2.52 -3.11
C SER A 40 -20.94 1.92 -3.61
N TYR A 41 -21.02 0.92 -4.49
CA TYR A 41 -19.87 0.34 -5.19
C TYR A 41 -20.17 0.17 -6.67
N ARG A 42 -19.11 0.05 -7.47
CA ARG A 42 -19.18 -0.29 -8.90
C ARG A 42 -18.06 -1.23 -9.28
N ILE A 43 -18.29 -2.05 -10.30
CA ILE A 43 -17.20 -2.80 -10.95
C ILE A 43 -16.35 -1.79 -11.72
N ASN A 44 -15.02 -1.85 -11.55
CA ASN A 44 -14.08 -0.95 -12.21
C ASN A 44 -12.83 -1.72 -12.65
N ASN A 45 -12.92 -2.44 -13.77
CA ASN A 45 -11.76 -3.07 -14.39
C ASN A 45 -10.99 -2.03 -15.19
N LYS A 46 -10.31 -1.12 -14.48
CA LYS A 46 -9.77 0.15 -15.00
C LYS A 46 -8.92 0.03 -16.27
N TYR A 47 -8.23 -1.10 -16.45
CA TYR A 47 -7.23 -1.29 -17.50
C TYR A 47 -7.58 -2.39 -18.51
N ASP A 48 -8.82 -2.88 -18.54
CA ASP A 48 -9.23 -3.94 -19.50
C ASP A 48 -9.09 -3.49 -20.97
N ASP A 49 -9.14 -2.17 -21.24
CA ASP A 49 -8.96 -1.62 -22.58
C ASP A 49 -7.51 -1.70 -23.08
N ASP A 50 -6.53 -1.63 -22.16
CA ASP A 50 -5.10 -1.58 -22.48
C ASP A 50 -4.35 -2.87 -22.08
N HIS A 51 -4.91 -3.67 -21.17
CA HIS A 51 -4.30 -4.87 -20.60
C HIS A 51 -5.27 -6.05 -20.63
N THR A 52 -4.84 -7.16 -21.22
CA THR A 52 -5.63 -8.39 -21.23
C THR A 52 -5.66 -9.00 -19.82
N PRO A 53 -6.84 -9.22 -19.22
CA PRO A 53 -6.92 -9.87 -17.92
C PRO A 53 -6.53 -11.34 -18.02
N LEU A 54 -5.96 -11.88 -16.94
CA LEU A 54 -5.70 -13.30 -16.78
C LEU A 54 -7.02 -14.10 -16.76
N PRO A 55 -6.98 -15.42 -17.02
CA PRO A 55 -8.15 -16.28 -16.84
C PRO A 55 -8.75 -16.13 -15.44
N VAL A 56 -10.08 -16.05 -15.35
CA VAL A 56 -10.79 -15.80 -14.07
C VAL A 56 -10.39 -16.81 -12.99
N SER A 57 -10.21 -18.08 -13.35
CA SER A 57 -9.75 -19.12 -12.42
C SER A 57 -8.37 -18.83 -11.84
N GLU A 58 -7.47 -18.27 -12.64
CA GLU A 58 -6.11 -17.90 -12.21
C GLU A 58 -6.13 -16.67 -11.31
N ILE A 59 -6.94 -15.66 -11.63
CA ILE A 59 -7.13 -14.46 -10.77
C ILE A 59 -7.60 -14.89 -9.37
N ILE A 60 -8.63 -15.75 -9.32
CA ILE A 60 -9.17 -16.27 -8.05
C ILE A 60 -8.11 -17.07 -7.28
N GLN A 61 -7.38 -17.97 -7.97
CA GLN A 61 -6.33 -18.78 -7.34
C GLN A 61 -5.23 -17.91 -6.74
N ARG A 62 -4.74 -16.91 -7.48
CA ARG A 62 -3.71 -15.97 -6.99
C ARG A 62 -4.20 -15.19 -5.78
N ALA A 63 -5.44 -14.69 -5.80
CA ALA A 63 -6.03 -13.97 -4.67
C ALA A 63 -6.11 -14.84 -3.41
N GLN A 64 -6.53 -16.10 -3.56
CA GLN A 64 -6.65 -17.05 -2.45
C GLN A 64 -5.31 -17.36 -1.79
N LEU A 65 -4.23 -17.49 -2.56
CA LEU A 65 -2.89 -17.76 -2.04
C LEU A 65 -2.34 -16.65 -1.13
N LEU A 66 -2.83 -15.42 -1.30
CA LEU A 66 -2.36 -14.26 -0.55
C LEU A 66 -3.18 -13.98 0.71
N ILE A 67 -4.32 -14.66 0.92
CA ILE A 67 -5.16 -14.48 2.11
C ILE A 67 -4.35 -14.74 3.39
N GLY A 68 -4.43 -13.82 4.34
CA GLY A 68 -3.74 -13.89 5.63
C GLY A 68 -2.29 -13.39 5.60
N GLN A 69 -1.73 -13.08 4.43
CA GLN A 69 -0.38 -12.52 4.35
C GLN A 69 -0.37 -11.06 4.79
N GLU A 70 0.66 -10.68 5.55
CA GLU A 70 0.98 -9.29 5.84
C GLU A 70 1.72 -8.66 4.65
N VAL A 71 1.17 -7.60 4.09
CA VAL A 71 1.81 -6.77 3.06
C VAL A 71 2.25 -5.45 3.68
N SER A 72 3.47 -5.01 3.36
CA SER A 72 3.97 -3.69 3.76
C SER A 72 3.15 -2.61 3.07
N TYR A 73 2.59 -1.73 3.87
CA TYR A 73 1.64 -0.70 3.48
C TYR A 73 2.37 0.64 3.51
N ASP A 74 3.17 0.89 2.49
CA ASP A 74 3.65 2.25 2.21
C ASP A 74 2.46 3.08 1.68
N LEU A 75 1.66 3.51 2.66
CA LEU A 75 0.83 4.71 2.74
C LEU A 75 -0.25 4.92 1.65
N LEU A 76 -1.44 4.33 1.89
CA LEU A 76 -2.77 4.73 1.39
C LEU A 76 -2.82 5.42 0.01
N GLY A 77 -2.90 4.60 -1.04
CA GLY A 77 -3.21 5.01 -2.41
C GLY A 77 -2.72 3.96 -3.40
N SER A 78 -1.41 3.67 -3.36
CA SER A 78 -0.74 2.89 -4.41
C SER A 78 -0.88 1.36 -4.26
N ASN A 79 -0.92 0.80 -3.03
CA ASN A 79 -0.80 -0.65 -2.86
C ASN A 79 -2.07 -1.44 -3.14
N CYS A 80 -3.26 -0.90 -2.90
CA CYS A 80 -4.50 -1.62 -3.19
C CYS A 80 -4.71 -1.77 -4.69
N GLU A 81 -4.46 -0.70 -5.47
CA GLU A 81 -4.54 -0.75 -6.93
C GLU A 81 -3.44 -1.66 -7.50
N HIS A 82 -2.19 -1.50 -7.05
CA HIS A 82 -1.08 -2.38 -7.44
C HIS A 82 -1.35 -3.86 -7.11
N PHE A 83 -1.92 -4.14 -5.94
CA PHE A 83 -2.27 -5.50 -5.53
C PHE A 83 -3.33 -6.10 -6.47
N VAL A 84 -4.42 -5.37 -6.74
CA VAL A 84 -5.49 -5.91 -7.60
C VAL A 84 -5.09 -5.96 -9.08
N THR A 85 -4.19 -5.09 -9.55
CA THR A 85 -3.65 -5.14 -10.92
C THR A 85 -2.67 -6.31 -11.09
N LEU A 86 -1.80 -6.55 -10.10
CA LEU A 86 -0.95 -7.75 -10.07
C LEU A 86 -1.79 -9.04 -10.12
N LEU A 87 -2.92 -9.07 -9.40
CA LEU A 87 -3.84 -10.20 -9.43
C LEU A 87 -4.55 -10.36 -10.78
N ARG A 88 -5.03 -9.25 -11.36
CA ARG A 88 -5.88 -9.28 -12.57
C ARG A 88 -5.09 -9.43 -13.87
N TYR A 89 -3.97 -8.74 -14.00
CA TYR A 89 -3.21 -8.64 -15.25
C TYR A 89 -1.84 -9.33 -15.16
N GLY A 90 -1.41 -9.73 -13.97
CA GLY A 90 -0.11 -10.35 -13.74
C GLY A 90 1.05 -9.36 -13.63
N GLU A 91 0.79 -8.07 -13.84
CA GLU A 91 1.73 -6.98 -13.67
C GLU A 91 1.12 -5.92 -12.76
N GLY A 92 1.84 -5.54 -11.71
CA GLY A 92 1.39 -4.53 -10.77
C GLY A 92 1.60 -3.13 -11.34
N VAL A 93 0.54 -2.54 -11.89
CA VAL A 93 0.52 -1.16 -12.37
C VAL A 93 -0.23 -0.29 -11.37
N SER A 94 0.32 0.89 -11.06
CA SER A 94 -0.33 1.94 -10.28
C SER A 94 0.03 3.28 -10.91
N GLU A 95 -0.97 4.02 -11.40
CA GLU A 95 -0.78 5.37 -11.96
C GLU A 95 -0.86 6.48 -10.91
N GLN A 96 -0.96 6.11 -9.63
CA GLN A 96 -1.08 7.08 -8.53
C GLN A 96 0.32 7.46 -8.04
N VAL A 97 0.71 8.71 -8.31
CA VAL A 97 1.91 9.40 -7.78
C VAL A 97 1.77 9.81 -6.33
#